data_AF-A0A3A5A8A2-F1
#
_entry.id   AF-A0A3A5A8A2-F1
#
_cell.length_a   1.000
_cell.length_b   1.000
_cell.length_c   1.000
_cell.angle_alpha   90.00
_cell.angle_beta   90.00
_cell.angle_gamma   90.00
#
_symmetry.space_group_name_H-M   'P 1'
#
loop_
_entity.id
_entity.type
_entity.pdbx_description
1 polymer ?
#
loop_
_entity_poly.entity_id
_entity_poly.type
_entity_poly.pdbx_seq_one_letter_code
_entity_poly.pdbx_strand_id
1 'polypeptide(L)' 'MHLSEEHARILEGSRGPGAQKAMEILVAYGNCYEAERMIPITSVHIAGNFPVL' A
#
# COMPACT_ATOMS: atom_id res chain seq x y z
N MET A 1 2.12 -1.25 12.57
CA MET A 1 1.49 -1.72 11.32
C MET A 1 1.49 -3.24 11.25
N HIS A 2 0.33 -3.87 11.42
CA HIS A 2 0.09 -5.29 11.22
C HIS A 2 -0.42 -5.55 9.81
N LEU A 3 0.25 -6.43 9.07
CA LEU A 3 -0.11 -6.81 7.71
C LEU A 3 -0.86 -8.15 7.71
N SER A 4 -1.81 -8.30 6.80
CA SER A 4 -2.34 -9.62 6.46
C SER A 4 -1.28 -10.42 5.69
N GLU A 5 -1.43 -11.74 5.66
CA GLU A 5 -0.55 -12.61 4.87
C GLU A 5 -0.52 -12.21 3.39
N GLU A 6 -1.66 -11.78 2.83
CA GLU A 6 -1.71 -11.29 1.46
C GLU A 6 -0.87 -10.01 1.29
N HIS A 7 -1.03 -9.01 2.16
CA HIS A 7 -0.26 -7.77 2.06
C HIS A 7 1.24 -8.01 2.25
N ALA A 8 1.64 -8.91 3.15
CA ALA A 8 3.04 -9.30 3.33
C ALA A 8 3.60 -9.93 2.04
N ARG A 9 2.87 -10.86 1.41
CA ARG A 9 3.29 -11.43 0.12
C ARG A 9 3.36 -10.39 -0.99
N ILE A 10 2.49 -9.38 -1.00
CA ILE A 10 2.55 -8.29 -1.99
C ILE A 10 3.82 -7.46 -1.78
N LEU A 11 4.17 -7.16 -0.52
CA LEU A 11 5.40 -6.47 -0.15
C LEU A 11 6.66 -7.27 -0.57
N GLU A 12 6.59 -8.59 -0.54
CA GLU A 12 7.63 -9.51 -1.04
C GLU A 12 7.64 -9.66 -2.57
N GLY A 13 6.70 -9.03 -3.28
CA GLY A 13 6.70 -8.99 -4.75
C GLY A 13 5.79 -10.01 -5.44
N SER A 14 4.91 -10.72 -4.73
CA SER A 14 4.01 -11.73 -5.33
C SER A 14 3.04 -11.21 -6.40
N ARG A 15 2.87 -9.89 -6.52
CA ARG A 15 2.02 -9.21 -7.52
C ARG A 15 2.82 -8.33 -8.49
N GLY A 16 4.13 -8.54 -8.58
CA GLY A 16 5.01 -7.77 -9.46
C GLY A 16 5.41 -6.39 -8.92
N PRO A 17 6.28 -5.67 -9.64
CA PRO A 17 7.01 -4.51 -9.12
C PRO A 17 6.12 -3.31 -8.80
N GLY A 18 5.06 -3.06 -9.59
CA GLY A 18 4.16 -1.94 -9.34
C GLY A 18 3.36 -2.09 -8.05
N ALA A 19 2.80 -3.28 -7.82
CA ALA A 19 2.05 -3.58 -6.60
C ALA A 19 2.98 -3.63 -5.37
N GLN A 20 4.18 -4.18 -5.53
CA GLN A 20 5.21 -4.14 -4.49
C GLN A 20 5.52 -2.70 -4.08
N LYS A 21 5.77 -1.82 -5.05
CA LYS A 21 6.09 -0.42 -4.76
C LYS A 21 4.95 0.32 -4.08
N ALA A 22 3.71 0.09 -4.52
CA ALA A 22 2.53 0.64 -3.86
C ALA A 22 2.42 0.16 -2.40
N MET A 23 2.66 -1.13 -2.14
CA MET A 23 2.65 -1.69 -0.79
C MET A 23 3.76 -1.12 0.10
N GLU A 24 4.98 -0.96 -0.42
CA GLU A 24 6.08 -0.29 0.30
C GLU A 24 5.67 1.12 0.76
N ILE A 25 5.04 1.90 -0.14
CA ILE A 25 4.56 3.25 0.18
C ILE A 25 3.52 3.18 1.30
N LEU A 26 2.50 2.32 1.17
CA LEU A 26 1.44 2.19 2.18
C LEU A 26 1.99 1.76 3.55
N VAL A 27 2.95 0.83 3.59
CA VAL A 27 3.61 0.39 4.83
C VAL A 27 4.44 1.51 5.44
N ALA A 28 5.20 2.26 4.63
CA ALA A 28 5.97 3.40 5.11
C ALA A 28 5.06 4.48 5.72
N TYR A 29 3.95 4.83 5.06
CA TYR A 29 2.94 5.74 5.61
C TYR A 29 2.37 5.21 6.92
N GLY A 30 1.97 3.93 6.96
CA GLY A 30 1.46 3.30 8.16
C GLY A 30 2.44 3.38 9.33
N ASN A 31 3.72 3.09 9.10
CA ASN A 31 4.76 3.19 10.12
C ASN A 31 5.00 4.63 10.59
N CYS A 32 5.03 5.61 9.68
CA CYS A 32 5.20 7.03 10.03
C CYS A 32 4.09 7.56 10.95
N TYR A 33 2.86 7.06 10.79
CA TYR A 33 1.71 7.46 11.61
C TYR A 33 1.40 6.47 12.75
N GLU A 34 2.29 5.52 13.02
CA GLU A 34 2.09 4.45 14.00
C GLU A 34 0.75 3.71 13.82
N ALA A 35 0.30 3.59 12.57
CA ALA A 35 -0.96 2.96 12.24
C ALA A 35 -0.93 1.48 12.64
N GLU A 36 -2.00 1.03 13.30
CA GLU A 36 -2.13 -0.34 13.76
C GLU A 36 -2.28 -1.31 12.57
N ARG A 37 -3.12 -0.97 11.58
CA ARG A 37 -3.49 -1.85 10.46
C ARG A 37 -4.00 -1.05 9.26
N MET A 38 -4.08 -1.70 8.11
CA MET A 38 -4.85 -1.19 6.96
C MET A 38 -6.36 -1.31 7.21
N ILE A 39 -7.14 -0.37 6.66
CA ILE A 39 -8.60 -0.44 6.63
C ILE A 39 -9.08 -0.66 5.20
N PRO A 40 -10.16 -1.44 4.98
CA PRO A 40 -10.70 -1.66 3.65
C PRO A 40 -11.28 -0.35 3.09
N ILE A 41 -10.92 -0.03 1.85
CA ILE A 41 -11.46 1.10 1.09
C ILE A 41 -12.43 0.54 0.05
N THR A 42 -13.67 1.04 0.04
CA THR A 42 -14.69 0.62 -0.93
C THR A 42 -14.75 1.51 -2.16
N SER A 43 -14.38 2.78 -2.03
CA SER A 43 -14.38 3.76 -3.12
C SER A 43 -13.31 4.83 -2.89
N VAL A 44 -12.66 5.25 -3.98
CA VAL A 44 -11.72 6.37 -4.02
C VAL A 44 -11.86 7.09 -5.36
N HIS A 45 -11.67 8.40 -5.36
CA HIS A 45 -11.57 9.20 -6.58
C HIS A 45 -10.12 9.65 -6.74
N ILE A 46 -9.52 9.36 -7.90
CA ILE A 46 -8.17 9.83 -8.25
C ILE A 46 -8.30 10.89 -9.34
N ALA A 47 -7.81 12.10 -9.07
CA ALA A 47 -7.65 13.10 -10.12
C ALA A 47 -6.39 12.75 -10.94
N GLY A 48 -6.55 12.51 -12.24
CA GLY A 48 -5.47 12.00 -13.12
C GLY A 48 -4.35 12.99 -13.46
N ASN A 49 -4.21 14.10 -12.74
CA ASN A 49 -3.24 15.16 -13.06
C ASN A 49 -1.89 15.01 -12.32
N PHE A 50 -1.65 13.90 -11.62
CA PHE A 50 -0.40 13.70 -10.89
C PHE A 50 0.54 12.81 -11.71
N PRO A 51 1.73 13.30 -12.10
CA PRO A 51 2.73 12.44 -12.73
C PRO A 51 3.14 11.35 -11.74
N VAL A 52 3.13 10.10 -12.20
CA VAL A 52 3.61 8.94 -11.45
C VAL A 52 5.06 8.66 -11.86
N LEU A 53 5.91 9.69 -11.82
CA LEU A 53 7.36 9.63 -12.03
C LEU A 53 8.04 10.76 -11.27
#